data_AF-K6DSU5-F1
#
_entry.id   AF-K6DSU5-F1
#
_cell.length_a   1.000
_cell.length_b   1.000
_cell.length_c   1.000
_cell.angle_alpha   90.00
_cell.angle_beta   90.00
_cell.angle_gamma   90.00
#
_symmetry.space_group_name_H-M   'P 1'
#
loop_
_entity.id
_entity.type
_entity.pdbx_description
1 polymer ?
#
loop_
_entity_poly.entity_id
_entity_poly.type
_entity_poly.pdbx_seq_one_letter_code
_entity_poly.pdbx_strand_id
1 'polypeptide(L)' 'MKHIKIVVPVMVLVAVIAIWMLGKYHADVQLPVRILISIGGALLSGIVTFIMLKLDVDRVDTKTTK' A
#
# COMPACT_ATOMS: atom_id res chain seq x y z
N MET A 1 11.31 -11.56 7.48
CA MET A 1 10.51 -10.83 8.50
C MET A 1 10.70 -9.30 8.47
N LYS A 2 11.80 -8.75 7.92
CA LYS A 2 12.09 -7.29 7.91
C LYS A 2 11.14 -6.48 7.02
N HIS A 3 10.72 -7.11 5.93
CA HIS A 3 9.79 -6.64 4.90
C HIS A 3 8.38 -6.29 5.41
N ILE A 4 7.82 -7.13 6.28
CA ILE A 4 6.44 -6.98 6.77
C ILE A 4 6.32 -5.75 7.69
N LYS A 5 7.41 -5.35 8.36
CA LYS A 5 7.47 -4.14 9.19
C LYS A 5 7.30 -2.84 8.39
N ILE A 6 7.56 -2.87 7.08
CA ILE A 6 7.40 -1.71 6.19
C ILE A 6 6.03 -1.74 5.50
N VAL A 7 5.57 -2.93 5.11
CA VAL A 7 4.28 -3.11 4.42
C VAL A 7 3.10 -2.73 5.31
N VAL A 8 3.10 -3.16 6.57
CA VAL A 8 1.99 -2.90 7.51
C VAL A 8 1.71 -1.40 7.73
N PRO A 9 2.69 -0.54 8.06
CA PRO A 9 2.43 0.88 8.22
C PRO A 9 2.00 1.56 6.92
N VAL A 10 2.52 1.12 5.76
CA VAL A 10 2.08 1.62 4.46
C VAL A 10 0.62 1.29 4.19
N MET A 11 0.18 0.05 4.48
CA MET A 11 -1.24 -0.33 4.34
C MET A 11 -2.16 0.49 5.25
N VAL A 12 -1.76 0.75 6.50
CA VAL A 12 -2.53 1.57 7.44
C VAL A 12 -2.62 3.02 6.94
N LEU A 13 -1.51 3.58 6.46
CA LEU A 13 -1.44 4.96 5.97
C LEU A 13 -2.34 5.15 4.75
N VAL A 14 -2.33 4.20 3.81
CA VAL A 14 -3.21 4.24 2.63
C VAL A 14 -4.67 4.06 3.00
N ALA A 15 -5.01 3.18 3.94
CA ALA A 15 -6.39 3.03 4.40
C ALA A 15 -6.94 4.32 5.02
N VAL A 16 -6.14 5.00 5.86
CA VAL A 16 -6.53 6.28 6.47
C VAL A 16 -6.72 7.37 5.42
N ILE A 17 -5.80 7.48 4.45
CA ILE A 17 -5.89 8.47 3.37
C ILE A 17 -7.11 8.20 2.47
N ALA A 18 -7.38 6.94 2.13
CA ALA A 18 -8.53 6.58 1.31
C ALA A 18 -9.85 6.95 1.98
N ILE A 19 -10.00 6.62 3.27
CA ILE A 19 -11.19 6.97 4.05
C ILE A 19 -11.34 8.49 4.17
N TRP A 20 -10.23 9.21 4.41
CA TRP A 20 -10.26 10.66 4.55
C TRP A 20 -10.62 11.36 3.23
N MET A 21 -10.03 10.92 2.12
CA MET A 21 -10.28 11.48 0.79
C MET A 21 -11.71 11.21 0.33
N LEU A 22 -12.23 10.02 0.55
CA LEU A 22 -13.62 9.69 0.26
C LEU A 22 -14.58 10.49 1.14
N GLY A 23 -14.28 10.59 2.43
CA GLY A 23 -14.99 11.43 3.41
C GLY A 23 -15.12 12.88 2.95
N LYS A 24 -14.01 13.46 2.51
CA LYS A 24 -13.87 14.90 2.26
C LYS A 24 -14.30 15.35 0.87
N TYR A 25 -13.98 14.58 -0.16
CA TYR A 25 -14.22 15.00 -1.55
C TYR A 25 -15.44 14.33 -2.17
N HIS A 26 -15.91 13.21 -1.59
CA HIS A 26 -16.93 12.34 -2.16
C HIS A 26 -17.98 11.98 -1.09
N ALA A 27 -18.57 13.01 -0.48
CA ALA A 27 -19.64 12.89 0.52
C ALA A 27 -20.90 12.17 -0.01
N ASP A 28 -21.17 12.31 -1.31
CA ASP A 28 -22.28 11.63 -2.02
C ASP A 28 -22.05 10.15 -2.32
N VAL A 29 -20.81 9.66 -2.16
CA VAL A 29 -20.49 8.27 -2.50
C VAL A 29 -20.95 7.35 -1.37
N GLN A 30 -21.92 6.50 -1.68
CA GLN A 30 -22.51 5.54 -0.76
C GLN A 30 -21.42 4.67 -0.08
N LEU A 31 -21.62 4.36 1.20
CA LEU A 31 -20.71 3.59 2.04
C LEU A 31 -20.12 2.32 1.38
N PRO A 32 -20.87 1.50 0.61
CA PRO A 32 -20.32 0.30 -0.02
C PRO A 32 -19.22 0.62 -1.04
N VAL A 33 -19.40 1.67 -1.84
CA VAL A 33 -18.42 2.09 -2.86
C VAL A 33 -17.17 2.65 -2.18
N ARG A 34 -17.34 3.34 -1.05
CA ARG A 34 -16.21 3.83 -0.25
C ARG A 34 -15.31 2.72 0.26
N ILE A 35 -15.91 1.64 0.75
CA ILE A 35 -15.19 0.46 1.23
C ILE A 35 -14.47 -0.22 0.06
N LEU A 36 -15.12 -0.35 -1.10
CA LEU A 36 -14.53 -0.98 -2.28
C LEU A 36 -13.29 -0.22 -2.80
N ILE A 37 -13.34 1.10 -2.85
CA ILE A 37 -12.20 1.94 -3.24
C ILE A 37 -11.08 1.87 -2.19
N SER A 38 -11.43 1.89 -0.90
CA SER A 38 -10.44 1.71 0.17
C SER A 38 -9.73 0.37 0.08
N ILE A 39 -10.46 -0.71 -0.19
CA ILE A 39 -9.89 -2.05 -0.38
C ILE A 39 -9.01 -2.08 -1.64
N GLY A 40 -9.47 -1.49 -2.74
CA GLY A 40 -8.71 -1.38 -3.98
C GLY A 40 -7.40 -0.60 -3.78
N GLY A 41 -7.44 0.54 -3.10
CA GLY A 41 -6.27 1.36 -2.78
C GLY A 41 -5.29 0.64 -1.86
N ALA A 42 -5.78 -0.04 -0.83
CA ALA A 42 -4.94 -0.83 0.08
C ALA A 42 -4.27 -2.02 -0.63
N LEU A 43 -4.99 -2.71 -1.53
CA LEU A 43 -4.44 -3.80 -2.34
C LEU A 43 -3.37 -3.30 -3.32
N LEU A 44 -3.64 -2.21 -4.05
CA LEU A 44 -2.67 -1.60 -4.96
C LEU A 44 -1.41 -1.17 -4.22
N SER A 45 -1.56 -0.55 -3.05
CA SER A 45 -0.43 -0.17 -2.21
C SER A 45 0.38 -1.37 -1.72
N GLY A 46 -0.29 -2.47 -1.34
CA GLY A 46 0.37 -3.72 -0.98
C GLY A 46 1.18 -4.30 -2.13
N ILE A 47 0.63 -4.29 -3.34
CA ILE A 47 1.29 -4.77 -4.57
C ILE A 47 2.52 -3.90 -4.90
N VAL A 48 2.38 -2.58 -4.89
CA VAL A 48 3.50 -1.65 -5.16
C VAL A 48 4.62 -1.84 -4.14
N THR A 49 4.28 -1.99 -2.87
CA THR A 49 5.27 -2.23 -1.81
C THR A 49 5.96 -3.58 -2.02
N PHE A 50 5.22 -4.63 -2.40
CA PHE A 50 5.80 -5.93 -2.70
C PHE A 50 6.78 -5.87 -3.88
N ILE A 51 6.41 -5.20 -4.98
CA ILE A 51 7.28 -5.00 -6.15
C ILE A 51 8.54 -4.22 -5.77
N MET A 52 8.38 -3.10 -5.06
CA MET A 52 9.50 -2.25 -4.66
C MET A 52 10.48 -2.99 -3.76
N LEU A 53 9.95 -3.81 -2.85
CA LEU A 53 10.76 -4.61 -1.93
C LEU A 53 11.44 -5.80 -2.64
N LYS A 54 10.79 -6.41 -3.64
CA LYS A 54 11.40 -7.39 -4.55
C LYS A 54 12.57 -6.77 -5.33
N LEU A 55 12.40 -5.56 -5.86
CA LEU A 55 13.44 -4.79 -6.54
C LEU A 55 14.60 -4.42 -5.62
N ASP A 56 14.32 -4.06 -4.37
CA ASP A 56 15.35 -3.73 -3.37
C ASP A 56 16.17 -4.98 -2.98
N VAL A 57 15.50 -6.13 -2.79
CA VAL A 57 16.18 -7.42 -2.55
C VAL A 57 17.07 -7.83 -3.73
N ASP A 58 16.61 -7.62 -4.97
CA ASP A 58 17.38 -7.92 -6.18
C ASP A 58 18.68 -7.08 -6.26
N ARG A 59 18.67 -5.86 -5.70
CA ARG A 59 19.85 -4.98 -5.65
C ARG A 59 20.82 -5.27 -4.50
N VAL A 60 20.40 -5.97 -3.45
CA VAL A 60 21.27 -6.35 -2.34
C VAL A 60 22.16 -7.55 -2.69
N ASP A 61 21.71 -8.42 -3.61
CA ASP A 61 22.46 -9.63 -4.01
C ASP A 61 23.65 -9.33 -4.96
N THR A 62 23.62 -8.22 -5.71
CA THR A 62 24.69 -7.89 -6.67
C THR A 62 25.99 -7.37 -6.03
N LYS A 63 26.09 -7.32 -4.69
CA LYS A 63 27.27 -6.78 -3.97
C LYS A 63 28.11 -7.81 -3.19
N THR A 64 28.03 -9.11 -3.51
CA THR A 64 28.92 -10.10 -2.85
C THR A 64 29.49 -11.19 -3.78
N THR A 65 29.88 -10.84 -5.01
CA THR A 65 30.84 -11.68 -5.75
C THR A 65 31.75 -10.79 -6.61
N LYS A 66 32.83 -10.30 -6.00
CA LYS A 66 34.12 -10.15 -6.69
C LYS A 66 35.25 -10.32 -5.68
#